data_AF-A0AAQ1R0J6-F1
#
_entry.id   AF-A0AAQ1R0J6-F1
#
_cell.length_a   1.000
_cell.length_b   1.000
_cell.length_c   1.000
_cell.angle_alpha   90.00
_cell.angle_beta   90.00
_cell.angle_gamma   90.00
#
_symmetry.space_group_name_H-M   'P 1'
#
loop_
_entity.id
_entity.type
_entity.pdbx_description
1 polymer ?
#
loop_
_entity_poly.entity_id
_entity_poly.type
_entity_poly.pdbx_seq_one_letter_code
_entity_poly.pdbx_strand_id
1 'polypeptide(L)'
;GGLLPLAALLVNALNAESYLAQAHALERMDTQRRAESISATLYAGAALVAVVQNWVIVGRGVQEFTLTKGQFSFVAPTLTLFGGFVGGLSFGAASHEYKSLELQLQNAQNSIDPWLEIRRLAVAGQIGAYGAQAALGLGLTGMRLFNRIDTPTAIRRFRLGMGPINLLLLALGGVYLFAWWRQSTPLQQYLANCCWSKARAGNTDPIPAEQQQREFDQLLILLYQPRVSVDSKSQRVPGSLGDTVSLEAIQRLTIDLPGAEPSSVELDLGLIGSPVPDHFRMLRSNDLPSLDIGDLWLERSQCTWIPSDQGQGLRLSGTFRQAQVRLSLRLRYRNPLVDLAGITTIGGRQGVAYVLTAEIAPIVLRPSEPTPELDRAQTYRLTGENHLHPKESR
;
A
#
# COMPACT_ATOMS: atom_id res chain seq x y z
N GLY A 1 -25.83 -20.78 -6.01
CA GLY A 1 -24.61 -20.75 -5.17
C GLY A 1 -23.56 -19.92 -5.89
N GLY A 2 -23.07 -18.85 -5.28
CA GLY A 2 -22.13 -17.93 -5.97
C GLY A 2 -21.76 -16.66 -5.21
N LEU A 3 -22.38 -16.42 -4.05
CA LEU A 3 -22.09 -15.25 -3.22
C LEU A 3 -20.65 -15.23 -2.69
N LEU A 4 -20.07 -16.39 -2.34
CA LEU A 4 -18.72 -16.47 -1.80
C LEU A 4 -17.62 -16.04 -2.80
N PRO A 5 -17.57 -16.57 -4.04
CA PRO A 5 -16.63 -16.07 -5.06
C PRO A 5 -16.81 -14.59 -5.38
N LEU A 6 -18.05 -14.08 -5.40
CA LEU A 6 -18.34 -12.67 -5.67
C LEU A 6 -17.87 -11.76 -4.54
N ALA A 7 -18.10 -12.15 -3.28
CA ALA A 7 -17.60 -11.42 -2.12
C ALA A 7 -16.07 -11.40 -2.09
N ALA A 8 -15.42 -12.55 -2.37
CA ALA A 8 -13.97 -12.63 -2.49
C ALA A 8 -13.43 -11.74 -3.62
N LEU A 9 -14.10 -11.72 -4.78
CA LEU A 9 -13.73 -10.83 -5.88
C LEU A 9 -13.85 -9.36 -5.49
N LEU A 10 -14.96 -8.96 -4.86
CA LEU A 10 -15.19 -7.57 -4.46
C LEU A 10 -14.11 -7.09 -3.49
N VAL A 11 -13.79 -7.87 -2.46
CA VAL A 11 -12.73 -7.53 -1.49
C VAL A 11 -11.36 -7.42 -2.17
N ASN A 12 -10.99 -8.41 -3.00
CA ASN A 12 -9.69 -8.39 -3.68
C ASN A 12 -9.59 -7.32 -4.76
N ALA A 13 -10.68 -7.01 -5.46
CA ALA A 13 -10.73 -5.96 -6.47
C ALA A 13 -10.59 -4.58 -5.83
N LEU A 14 -11.30 -4.29 -4.73
CA LEU A 14 -11.14 -3.04 -3.99
C LEU A 14 -9.72 -2.88 -3.44
N ASN A 15 -9.14 -3.97 -2.93
CA ASN A 15 -7.76 -3.95 -2.46
C ASN A 15 -6.78 -3.67 -3.62
N ALA A 16 -6.92 -4.38 -4.74
CA ALA A 16 -6.09 -4.16 -5.93
C ALA A 16 -6.25 -2.74 -6.49
N GLU A 17 -7.47 -2.21 -6.53
CA GLU A 17 -7.77 -0.84 -6.93
C GLU A 17 -7.04 0.16 -6.05
N SER A 18 -7.08 -0.01 -4.72
CA SER A 18 -6.35 0.86 -3.80
C SER A 18 -4.84 0.87 -4.06
N TYR A 19 -4.22 -0.29 -4.29
CA TYR A 19 -2.79 -0.38 -4.58
C TYR A 19 -2.43 0.15 -5.96
N LEU A 20 -3.31 -0.03 -6.96
CA LEU A 20 -3.13 0.52 -8.29
C LEU A 20 -3.29 2.04 -8.29
N ALA A 21 -4.26 2.58 -7.55
CA ALA A 21 -4.45 4.02 -7.40
C ALA A 21 -3.22 4.65 -6.74
N GLN A 22 -2.67 4.02 -5.70
CA GLN A 22 -1.39 4.42 -5.11
C GLN A 22 -0.24 4.31 -6.13
N ALA A 23 -0.16 3.25 -6.92
CA ALA A 23 0.89 3.08 -7.93
C ALA A 23 0.88 4.19 -8.99
N HIS A 24 -0.30 4.60 -9.46
CA HIS A 24 -0.46 5.72 -10.41
C HIS A 24 -0.11 7.07 -9.78
N ALA A 25 -0.34 7.21 -8.48
CA ALA A 25 0.03 8.41 -7.75
C ALA A 25 1.54 8.56 -7.57
N LEU A 26 2.36 7.53 -7.74
CA LEU A 26 3.80 7.58 -7.49
C LEU A 26 4.58 7.91 -8.76
N GLU A 27 5.74 8.55 -8.64
CA GLU A 27 6.64 8.76 -9.79
C GLU A 27 7.23 7.41 -10.23
N ARG A 28 7.66 6.60 -9.25
CA ARG A 28 8.06 5.22 -9.45
C ARG A 28 7.96 4.47 -8.11
N MET A 29 7.50 3.24 -8.19
CA MET A 29 7.39 2.35 -7.03
C MET A 29 8.74 1.72 -6.69
N ASP A 30 9.00 1.51 -5.39
CA ASP A 30 10.07 0.63 -4.97
C ASP A 30 9.72 -0.85 -5.19
N THR A 31 10.71 -1.72 -4.96
CA THR A 31 10.56 -3.17 -5.14
C THR A 31 9.50 -3.77 -4.22
N GLN A 32 9.37 -3.24 -3.00
CA GLN A 32 8.42 -3.73 -2.01
C GLN A 32 6.99 -3.37 -2.38
N ARG A 33 6.69 -2.10 -2.70
CA ARG A 33 5.34 -1.64 -3.07
C ARG A 33 4.91 -2.23 -4.41
N ARG A 34 5.86 -2.41 -5.35
CA ARG A 34 5.61 -3.14 -6.59
C ARG A 34 5.18 -4.59 -6.33
N ALA A 35 5.83 -5.27 -5.38
CA ALA A 35 5.44 -6.62 -5.01
C ALA A 35 4.05 -6.67 -4.34
N GLU A 36 3.72 -5.70 -3.48
CA GLU A 36 2.38 -5.56 -2.88
C GLU A 36 1.29 -5.38 -3.95
N SER A 37 1.50 -4.48 -4.93
CA SER A 37 0.55 -4.23 -6.02
C SER A 37 0.38 -5.44 -6.94
N ILE A 38 1.47 -6.12 -7.31
CA ILE A 38 1.39 -7.35 -8.12
C ILE A 38 0.66 -8.46 -7.35
N SER A 39 0.92 -8.61 -6.04
CA SER A 39 0.22 -9.59 -5.22
C SER A 39 -1.29 -9.33 -5.20
N ALA A 40 -1.70 -8.09 -4.89
CA ALA A 40 -3.12 -7.73 -4.83
C ALA A 40 -3.85 -7.96 -6.17
N THR A 41 -3.22 -7.56 -7.29
CA THR A 41 -3.80 -7.76 -8.63
C THR A 41 -3.90 -9.24 -9.02
N LEU A 42 -2.92 -10.07 -8.64
CA LEU A 42 -2.98 -11.52 -8.90
C LEU A 42 -4.04 -12.22 -8.04
N TYR A 43 -4.23 -11.84 -6.77
CA TYR A 43 -5.34 -12.34 -5.95
C TYR A 43 -6.71 -11.93 -6.51
N ALA A 44 -6.85 -10.68 -6.98
CA ALA A 44 -8.06 -10.23 -7.67
C ALA A 44 -8.33 -11.03 -8.95
N GLY A 45 -7.28 -11.30 -9.73
CA GLY A 45 -7.35 -12.18 -10.91
C GLY A 45 -7.78 -13.60 -10.55
N ALA A 46 -7.21 -14.19 -9.51
CA ALA A 46 -7.59 -15.52 -9.03
C ALA A 46 -9.06 -15.59 -8.61
N ALA A 47 -9.54 -14.56 -7.89
CA ALA A 47 -10.94 -14.45 -7.49
C ALA A 47 -11.88 -14.30 -8.72
N LEU A 48 -11.47 -13.54 -9.73
CA LEU A 48 -12.24 -13.40 -10.97
C LEU A 48 -12.35 -14.75 -11.70
N VAL A 49 -11.25 -15.49 -11.81
CA VAL A 49 -11.23 -16.83 -12.40
C VAL A 49 -12.16 -17.78 -11.64
N ALA A 50 -12.22 -17.70 -10.31
CA ALA A 50 -13.14 -18.50 -9.49
C ALA A 50 -14.62 -18.13 -9.73
N VAL A 51 -14.95 -16.85 -9.92
CA VAL A 51 -16.30 -16.39 -10.30
C VAL A 51 -16.69 -16.94 -11.67
N VAL A 52 -15.80 -16.83 -12.66
CA VAL A 52 -16.01 -17.37 -14.01
C VAL A 52 -16.21 -18.89 -13.95
N GLN A 53 -15.37 -19.61 -13.21
CA GLN A 53 -15.51 -21.05 -13.01
C GLN A 53 -16.90 -21.41 -12.45
N ASN A 54 -17.35 -20.72 -11.40
CA ASN A 54 -18.66 -20.98 -10.81
C ASN A 54 -19.80 -20.73 -11.81
N TRP A 55 -19.71 -19.66 -12.60
CA TRP A 55 -20.69 -19.37 -13.64
C TRP A 55 -20.69 -20.41 -14.77
N VAL A 56 -19.53 -20.88 -15.22
CA VAL A 56 -19.42 -21.92 -16.26
C VAL A 56 -20.02 -23.25 -15.79
N ILE A 57 -19.65 -23.69 -14.57
CA ILE A 57 -20.05 -25.01 -14.05
C ILE A 57 -21.50 -25.01 -13.59
N VAL A 58 -21.91 -24.03 -12.77
CA VAL A 58 -23.26 -23.99 -12.17
C VAL A 58 -24.25 -23.27 -13.06
N GLY A 59 -23.83 -22.20 -13.73
CA GLY A 59 -24.72 -21.40 -14.58
C GLY A 59 -24.96 -22.02 -15.95
N ARG A 60 -23.91 -22.53 -16.62
CA ARG A 60 -24.03 -23.15 -17.96
C ARG A 60 -23.99 -24.68 -17.97
N GLY A 61 -23.69 -25.33 -16.84
CA GLY A 61 -23.62 -26.79 -16.78
C GLY A 61 -22.43 -27.39 -17.54
N VAL A 62 -21.43 -26.59 -17.92
CA VAL A 62 -20.30 -27.04 -18.74
C VAL A 62 -19.27 -27.71 -17.84
N GLN A 63 -19.06 -29.00 -18.05
CA GLN A 63 -18.09 -29.82 -17.30
C GLN A 63 -16.79 -30.03 -18.08
N GLU A 64 -16.82 -29.85 -19.40
CA GLU A 64 -15.71 -30.06 -20.32
C GLU A 64 -15.64 -28.95 -21.36
N PHE A 65 -14.42 -28.50 -21.66
CA PHE A 65 -14.15 -27.72 -22.86
C PHE A 65 -13.54 -28.62 -23.92
N THR A 66 -14.20 -28.69 -25.06
CA THR A 66 -13.71 -29.38 -26.25
C THR A 66 -13.20 -28.34 -27.24
N LEU A 67 -11.89 -28.31 -27.48
CA LEU A 67 -11.29 -27.49 -28.52
C LEU A 67 -10.82 -28.41 -29.64
N THR A 68 -11.51 -28.34 -30.78
CA THR A 68 -11.17 -29.15 -31.96
C THR A 68 -10.46 -28.25 -32.96
N LYS A 69 -9.20 -28.56 -33.26
CA LYS A 69 -8.41 -27.87 -34.29
C LYS A 69 -7.86 -28.90 -35.28
N GLY A 70 -8.47 -28.98 -36.45
CA GLY A 70 -8.14 -30.00 -37.45
C GLY A 70 -8.46 -31.42 -36.95
N GLN A 71 -7.48 -32.33 -37.02
CA GLN A 71 -7.61 -33.72 -36.56
C GLN A 71 -7.43 -33.91 -35.04
N PHE A 72 -7.06 -32.86 -34.31
CA PHE A 72 -6.83 -32.93 -32.87
C PHE A 72 -8.04 -32.40 -32.11
N SER A 73 -8.59 -33.22 -31.22
CA SER A 73 -9.63 -32.81 -30.25
C SER A 73 -9.00 -32.77 -28.86
N PHE A 74 -9.00 -31.59 -28.26
CA PHE A 74 -8.50 -31.35 -26.90
C PHE A 74 -9.68 -31.26 -25.95
N VAL A 75 -9.77 -32.17 -24.99
CA VAL A 75 -10.80 -32.14 -23.96
C VAL A 75 -10.17 -31.75 -22.62
N ALA A 76 -10.60 -30.64 -22.05
CA ALA A 76 -10.12 -30.14 -20.76
C ALA A 76 -11.27 -30.13 -19.73
N PRO A 77 -11.14 -30.79 -18.56
CA PRO A 77 -12.13 -30.71 -17.50
C PRO A 77 -12.19 -29.29 -16.93
N THR A 78 -13.37 -28.69 -16.95
CA THR A 78 -13.57 -27.30 -16.52
C THR A 78 -13.12 -27.08 -15.08
N LEU A 79 -13.46 -28.00 -14.16
CA LEU A 79 -13.13 -27.89 -12.74
C LEU A 79 -11.62 -27.89 -12.48
N THR A 80 -10.87 -28.79 -13.13
CA THR A 80 -9.42 -28.94 -12.89
C THR A 80 -8.64 -27.84 -13.58
N LEU A 81 -9.08 -27.42 -14.77
CA LEU A 81 -8.45 -26.33 -15.52
C LEU A 81 -8.54 -25.02 -14.74
N PHE A 82 -9.75 -24.61 -14.35
CA PHE A 82 -9.94 -23.39 -13.59
C PHE A 82 -9.32 -23.48 -12.19
N GLY A 83 -9.45 -24.63 -11.51
CA GLY A 83 -8.79 -24.86 -10.23
C GLY A 83 -7.26 -24.71 -10.31
N GLY A 84 -6.67 -25.16 -11.41
CA GLY A 84 -5.25 -24.99 -11.73
C GLY A 84 -4.87 -23.52 -11.95
N PHE A 85 -5.67 -22.76 -12.71
CA PHE A 85 -5.44 -21.33 -12.91
C PHE A 85 -5.60 -20.50 -11.63
N VAL A 86 -6.63 -20.77 -10.82
CA VAL A 86 -6.82 -20.14 -9.51
C VAL A 86 -5.60 -20.42 -8.62
N GLY A 87 -5.14 -21.67 -8.58
CA GLY A 87 -3.94 -22.05 -7.84
C GLY A 87 -2.69 -21.33 -8.34
N GLY A 88 -2.50 -21.27 -9.66
CA GLY A 88 -1.33 -20.63 -10.28
C GLY A 88 -1.27 -19.11 -10.04
N LEU A 89 -2.40 -18.41 -10.18
CA LEU A 89 -2.47 -16.98 -9.88
C LEU A 89 -2.26 -16.71 -8.39
N SER A 90 -2.86 -17.51 -7.51
CA SER A 90 -2.70 -17.37 -6.05
C SER A 90 -1.27 -17.70 -5.59
N PHE A 91 -0.59 -18.66 -6.25
CA PHE A 91 0.82 -18.95 -6.02
C PHE A 91 1.70 -17.76 -6.38
N GLY A 92 1.46 -17.14 -7.53
CA GLY A 92 2.16 -15.92 -7.95
C GLY A 92 1.92 -14.77 -6.96
N ALA A 93 0.67 -14.58 -6.53
CA ALA A 93 0.30 -13.57 -5.55
C ALA A 93 1.03 -13.75 -4.21
N ALA A 94 0.96 -14.96 -3.63
CA ALA A 94 1.63 -15.30 -2.38
C ALA A 94 3.16 -15.17 -2.47
N SER A 95 3.75 -15.49 -3.63
CA SER A 95 5.20 -15.32 -3.85
C SER A 95 5.64 -13.85 -3.81
N HIS A 96 4.84 -12.96 -4.41
CA HIS A 96 5.09 -11.53 -4.36
C HIS A 96 4.83 -10.94 -2.96
N GLU A 97 3.82 -11.43 -2.26
CA GLU A 97 3.56 -11.06 -0.87
C GLU A 97 4.69 -11.47 0.07
N TYR A 98 5.21 -12.70 -0.07
CA TYR A 98 6.37 -13.18 0.68
C TYR A 98 7.58 -12.27 0.48
N LYS A 99 7.87 -11.91 -0.78
CA LYS A 99 8.97 -10.99 -1.11
C LYS A 99 8.77 -9.61 -0.49
N SER A 100 7.54 -9.08 -0.45
CA SER A 100 7.27 -7.82 0.24
C SER A 100 7.57 -7.93 1.74
N LEU A 101 7.06 -8.98 2.40
CA LEU A 101 7.28 -9.19 3.84
C LEU A 101 8.76 -9.41 4.17
N GLU A 102 9.50 -10.09 3.30
CA GLU A 102 10.94 -10.25 3.43
C GLU A 102 11.69 -8.92 3.36
N LEU A 103 11.34 -8.05 2.40
CA LEU A 103 11.90 -6.70 2.31
C LEU A 103 11.54 -5.84 3.53
N GLN A 104 10.31 -5.97 4.06
CA GLN A 104 9.90 -5.31 5.29
C GLN A 104 10.77 -5.74 6.48
N LEU A 105 11.01 -7.04 6.63
CA LEU A 105 11.86 -7.58 7.70
C LEU A 105 13.32 -7.11 7.57
N GLN A 106 13.86 -7.08 6.36
CA GLN A 106 15.23 -6.60 6.11
C GLN A 106 15.37 -5.11 6.42
N ASN A 107 14.38 -4.30 6.04
CA ASN A 107 14.38 -2.86 6.30
C ASN A 107 14.11 -2.53 7.78
N ALA A 108 13.38 -3.39 8.50
CA ALA A 108 13.11 -3.23 9.93
C ALA A 108 14.33 -3.48 10.84
N GLN A 109 15.50 -3.84 10.27
CA GLN A 109 16.82 -3.94 10.93
C GLN A 109 16.77 -4.21 12.46
N ASN A 110 16.24 -5.39 12.83
CA ASN A 110 16.17 -5.94 14.18
C ASN A 110 15.23 -5.24 15.20
N SER A 111 14.33 -4.33 14.81
CA SER A 111 13.20 -3.97 15.68
C SER A 111 12.05 -4.95 15.48
N ILE A 112 11.97 -5.90 16.42
CA ILE A 112 11.25 -7.17 16.34
C ILE A 112 9.73 -6.92 16.39
N ASP A 113 9.07 -6.88 15.22
CA ASP A 113 7.65 -7.20 15.14
C ASP A 113 7.48 -8.71 14.87
N PRO A 114 7.25 -9.55 15.91
CA PRO A 114 7.16 -11.00 15.74
C PRO A 114 5.98 -11.40 14.85
N TRP A 115 4.98 -10.54 14.70
CA TRP A 115 3.81 -10.80 13.87
C TRP A 115 4.13 -10.72 12.38
N LEU A 116 5.09 -9.86 12.00
CA LEU A 116 5.56 -9.77 10.62
C LEU A 116 6.24 -11.08 10.17
N GLU A 117 7.02 -11.70 11.07
CA GLU A 117 7.64 -13.00 10.81
C GLU A 117 6.61 -14.13 10.72
N ILE A 118 5.61 -14.14 11.61
CA ILE A 118 4.50 -15.09 11.55
C ILE A 118 3.73 -14.95 10.23
N ARG A 119 3.48 -13.71 9.77
CA ARG A 119 2.85 -13.46 8.45
C ARG A 119 3.72 -14.02 7.34
N ARG A 120 5.03 -13.78 7.34
CA ARG A 120 5.96 -14.34 6.34
C ARG A 120 5.89 -15.86 6.31
N LEU A 121 5.90 -16.52 7.47
CA LEU A 121 5.82 -17.98 7.58
C LEU A 121 4.48 -18.52 7.04
N ALA A 122 3.36 -17.86 7.38
CA ALA A 122 2.05 -18.23 6.89
C ALA A 122 1.97 -18.13 5.35
N VAL A 123 2.50 -17.04 4.78
CA VAL A 123 2.55 -16.85 3.33
C VAL A 123 3.47 -17.86 2.65
N ALA A 124 4.59 -18.24 3.28
CA ALA A 124 5.45 -19.32 2.78
C ALA A 124 4.69 -20.66 2.68
N GLY A 125 3.87 -20.97 3.68
CA GLY A 125 2.96 -22.12 3.63
C GLY A 125 1.94 -21.99 2.49
N GLN A 126 1.39 -20.79 2.27
CA GLN A 126 0.39 -20.53 1.23
C GLN A 126 0.98 -20.71 -0.17
N ILE A 127 2.24 -20.32 -0.39
CA ILE A 127 2.98 -20.61 -1.62
C ILE A 127 2.98 -22.12 -1.88
N GLY A 128 3.36 -22.93 -0.88
CA GLY A 128 3.34 -24.39 -1.03
C GLY A 128 1.96 -24.94 -1.35
N ALA A 129 0.93 -24.46 -0.65
CA ALA A 129 -0.45 -24.90 -0.80
C ALA A 129 -1.06 -24.53 -2.16
N TYR A 130 -0.92 -23.28 -2.59
CA TYR A 130 -1.38 -22.80 -3.90
C TYR A 130 -0.59 -23.45 -5.03
N GLY A 131 0.71 -23.70 -4.85
CA GLY A 131 1.53 -24.46 -5.79
C GLY A 131 1.03 -25.89 -5.96
N ALA A 132 0.69 -26.57 -4.86
CA ALA A 132 0.08 -27.91 -4.90
C ALA A 132 -1.28 -27.91 -5.60
N GLN A 133 -2.12 -26.90 -5.35
CA GLN A 133 -3.39 -26.71 -6.06
C GLN A 133 -3.18 -26.52 -7.56
N ALA A 134 -2.24 -25.66 -7.97
CA ALA A 134 -1.92 -25.41 -9.36
C ALA A 134 -1.44 -26.69 -10.06
N ALA A 135 -0.51 -27.41 -9.44
CA ALA A 135 0.04 -28.66 -9.96
C ALA A 135 -1.03 -29.76 -10.08
N LEU A 136 -1.92 -29.91 -9.08
CA LEU A 136 -3.02 -30.86 -9.16
C LEU A 136 -4.02 -30.50 -10.27
N GLY A 137 -4.44 -29.23 -10.35
CA GLY A 137 -5.40 -28.78 -11.35
C GLY A 137 -4.86 -28.90 -12.78
N LEU A 138 -3.70 -28.30 -13.05
CA LEU A 138 -3.08 -28.32 -14.38
C LEU A 138 -2.57 -29.72 -14.74
N GLY A 139 -2.03 -30.47 -13.78
CA GLY A 139 -1.55 -31.83 -14.00
C GLY A 139 -2.68 -32.79 -14.40
N LEU A 140 -3.82 -32.76 -13.68
CA LEU A 140 -4.98 -33.59 -14.04
C LEU A 140 -5.63 -33.16 -15.35
N THR A 141 -5.65 -31.85 -15.63
CA THR A 141 -6.08 -31.32 -16.94
C THR A 141 -5.16 -31.82 -18.05
N GLY A 142 -3.84 -31.75 -17.86
CA GLY A 142 -2.84 -32.25 -18.80
C GLY A 142 -2.97 -33.75 -19.05
N MET A 143 -3.17 -34.56 -18.00
CA MET A 143 -3.40 -36.00 -18.14
C MET A 143 -4.66 -36.30 -18.97
N ARG A 144 -5.72 -35.50 -18.82
CA ARG A 144 -6.93 -35.64 -19.65
C ARG A 144 -6.69 -35.22 -21.10
N LEU A 145 -5.94 -34.15 -21.34
CA LEU A 145 -5.57 -33.67 -22.67
C LEU A 145 -4.72 -34.71 -23.44
N PHE A 146 -3.83 -35.41 -22.75
CA PHE A 146 -3.07 -36.53 -23.30
C PHE A 146 -3.83 -37.88 -23.29
N ASN A 147 -5.15 -37.85 -23.05
CA ASN A 147 -6.04 -39.01 -23.04
C ASN A 147 -5.58 -40.15 -22.10
N ARG A 148 -4.89 -39.82 -21.01
CA ARG A 148 -4.41 -40.81 -20.00
C ARG A 148 -5.46 -41.13 -18.93
N ILE A 149 -6.40 -40.23 -18.70
CA ILE A 149 -7.48 -40.37 -17.71
C ILE A 149 -8.77 -39.79 -18.27
N ASP A 150 -9.91 -40.29 -17.82
CA ASP A 150 -11.22 -39.73 -18.14
C ASP A 150 -11.56 -38.51 -17.28
N THR A 151 -12.49 -37.69 -17.76
CA THR A 151 -12.95 -36.49 -17.06
C THR A 151 -13.54 -36.76 -15.67
N PRO A 152 -14.42 -37.78 -15.46
CA PRO A 152 -14.94 -38.06 -14.13
C PRO A 152 -13.84 -38.47 -13.15
N THR A 153 -12.84 -39.21 -13.64
CA THR A 153 -11.66 -39.62 -12.87
C THR A 153 -10.80 -38.41 -12.50
N ALA A 154 -10.57 -37.48 -13.43
CA ALA A 154 -9.86 -36.23 -13.17
C ALA A 154 -10.57 -35.38 -12.10
N ILE A 155 -11.89 -35.19 -12.25
CA ILE A 155 -12.71 -34.42 -11.29
C ILE A 155 -12.68 -35.07 -9.90
N ARG A 156 -12.83 -36.40 -9.82
CA ARG A 156 -12.80 -37.13 -8.54
C ARG A 156 -11.46 -36.96 -7.84
N ARG A 157 -10.34 -37.16 -8.56
CA ARG A 157 -8.99 -36.99 -8.00
C ARG A 157 -8.74 -35.56 -7.55
N PHE A 158 -9.18 -34.58 -8.33
CA PHE A 158 -9.06 -33.17 -7.97
C PHE A 158 -9.83 -32.85 -6.69
N ARG A 159 -11.10 -33.27 -6.58
CA ARG A 159 -11.90 -33.05 -5.36
C ARG A 159 -11.28 -33.69 -4.12
N LEU A 160 -10.78 -34.91 -4.25
CA LEU A 160 -10.10 -35.61 -3.16
C LEU A 160 -8.80 -34.90 -2.75
N GLY A 161 -8.00 -34.44 -3.72
CA GLY A 161 -6.76 -33.70 -3.46
C GLY A 161 -6.99 -32.30 -2.88
N MET A 162 -8.07 -31.61 -3.28
CA MET A 162 -8.41 -30.28 -2.79
C MET A 162 -8.87 -30.26 -1.34
N GLY A 163 -9.39 -31.36 -0.80
CA GLY A 163 -9.82 -31.46 0.60
C GLY A 163 -8.74 -31.04 1.61
N PRO A 164 -7.59 -31.75 1.68
CA PRO A 164 -6.51 -31.38 2.59
C PRO A 164 -5.88 -30.02 2.26
N ILE A 165 -5.77 -29.65 0.98
CA ILE A 165 -5.20 -28.36 0.57
C ILE A 165 -6.06 -27.19 1.07
N ASN A 166 -7.38 -27.29 0.95
CA ASN A 166 -8.30 -26.25 1.43
C ASN A 166 -8.24 -26.09 2.95
N LEU A 167 -8.12 -27.19 3.70
CA LEU A 167 -7.95 -27.14 5.16
C LEU A 167 -6.65 -26.44 5.54
N LEU A 168 -5.57 -26.75 4.83
CA LEU A 168 -4.27 -26.13 5.05
C LEU A 168 -4.28 -24.64 4.69
N LEU A 169 -4.89 -24.26 3.56
CA LEU A 169 -5.11 -22.87 3.16
C LEU A 169 -5.95 -22.11 4.19
N LEU A 170 -7.00 -22.72 4.73
CA LEU A 170 -7.84 -22.12 5.77
C LEU A 170 -7.03 -21.86 7.04
N ALA A 171 -6.25 -22.84 7.50
CA ALA A 171 -5.40 -22.69 8.67
C ALA A 171 -4.35 -21.57 8.48
N LEU A 172 -3.65 -21.57 7.36
CA LEU A 172 -2.65 -20.55 7.04
C LEU A 172 -3.26 -19.15 6.87
N GLY A 173 -4.42 -19.05 6.21
CA GLY A 173 -5.18 -17.80 6.11
C GLY A 173 -5.63 -17.28 7.47
N GLY A 174 -6.05 -18.19 8.37
CA GLY A 174 -6.38 -17.85 9.76
C GLY A 174 -5.18 -17.30 10.53
N VAL A 175 -4.01 -17.96 10.43
CA VAL A 175 -2.77 -17.49 11.05
C VAL A 175 -2.35 -16.12 10.50
N TYR A 176 -2.46 -15.93 9.19
CA TYR A 176 -2.17 -14.66 8.54
C TYR A 176 -3.06 -13.52 9.06
N LEU A 177 -4.38 -13.73 9.08
CA LEU A 177 -5.34 -12.73 9.54
C LEU A 177 -5.16 -12.42 11.04
N PHE A 178 -4.89 -13.45 11.85
CA PHE A 178 -4.61 -13.29 13.26
C PHE A 178 -3.36 -12.41 13.49
N ALA A 179 -2.28 -12.68 12.76
CA ALA A 179 -1.05 -11.90 12.87
C ALA A 179 -1.22 -10.46 12.34
N TRP A 180 -1.93 -10.27 11.23
CA TRP A 180 -2.26 -8.95 10.70
C TRP A 180 -3.10 -8.12 11.68
N TRP A 181 -4.13 -8.71 12.28
CA TRP A 181 -4.96 -8.03 13.26
C TRP A 181 -4.16 -7.56 14.48
N ARG A 182 -3.21 -8.40 14.94
CA ARG A 182 -2.32 -8.04 16.06
C ARG A 182 -1.37 -6.91 15.71
N GLN A 183 -0.96 -6.79 14.45
CA GLN A 183 -0.02 -5.77 13.96
C GLN A 183 -0.61 -4.35 13.85
N SER A 184 -1.93 -4.20 13.74
CA SER A 184 -2.58 -2.91 13.41
C SER A 184 -2.45 -1.77 14.45
N THR A 185 -1.82 -2.00 15.60
CA THR A 185 -1.60 -0.98 16.65
C THR A 185 -0.10 -0.79 16.93
N PRO A 186 0.65 -0.16 16.01
CA PRO A 186 2.11 -0.13 16.06
C PRO A 186 2.66 0.53 17.32
N LEU A 187 2.04 1.60 17.82
CA LEU A 187 2.48 2.28 19.04
C LEU A 187 2.18 1.47 20.31
N GLN A 188 0.99 0.87 20.42
CA GLN A 188 0.65 0.02 21.57
C GLN A 188 1.49 -1.25 21.60
N GLN A 189 1.83 -1.77 20.43
CA GLN A 189 2.63 -2.98 20.27
C GLN A 189 4.12 -2.72 20.49
N TYR A 190 4.64 -1.59 20.00
CA TYR A 190 5.97 -1.10 20.36
C TYR A 190 6.08 -0.97 21.88
N LEU A 191 5.14 -0.27 22.54
CA LEU A 191 5.14 -0.12 24.00
C LEU A 191 4.98 -1.45 24.76
N ALA A 192 4.23 -2.41 24.20
CA ALA A 192 3.98 -3.72 24.81
C ALA A 192 5.11 -4.73 24.60
N ASN A 193 6.04 -4.50 23.67
CA ASN A 193 7.14 -5.41 23.34
C ASN A 193 8.53 -4.81 23.62
N CYS A 194 8.64 -3.48 23.77
CA CYS A 194 9.90 -2.79 24.12
C CYS A 194 10.23 -2.87 25.62
N CYS A 195 11.44 -2.40 25.95
CA CYS A 195 12.11 -2.51 27.26
C CYS A 195 11.30 -2.03 28.47
N TRP A 196 10.26 -1.22 28.26
CA TRP A 196 9.40 -0.69 29.33
C TRP A 196 8.39 -1.70 29.87
N SER A 197 8.18 -2.81 29.17
CA SER A 197 7.34 -3.92 29.64
C SER A 197 8.16 -5.19 29.88
N LYS A 198 9.01 -5.19 30.92
CA LYS A 198 9.80 -6.38 31.33
C LYS A 198 8.97 -7.67 31.48
N ALA A 199 7.68 -7.56 31.73
CA ALA A 199 6.75 -8.70 31.86
C ALA A 199 6.24 -9.27 30.53
N ARG A 200 6.43 -8.57 29.39
CA ARG A 200 5.91 -8.94 28.06
C ARG A 200 6.96 -8.96 26.95
N ALA A 201 8.15 -8.42 27.21
CA ALA A 201 9.28 -8.50 26.30
C ALA A 201 9.65 -9.97 26.04
N GLY A 202 9.70 -10.37 24.76
CA GLY A 202 10.06 -11.73 24.34
C GLY A 202 11.53 -12.08 24.59
N ASN A 203 12.37 -11.07 24.86
CA ASN A 203 13.75 -11.23 25.29
C ASN A 203 14.03 -10.32 26.50
N THR A 204 14.58 -10.88 27.57
CA THR A 204 14.95 -10.19 28.81
C THR A 204 16.45 -9.88 28.92
N ASP A 205 17.22 -10.25 27.89
CA ASP A 205 18.65 -9.99 27.86
C ASP A 205 18.94 -8.48 27.87
N PRO A 206 20.10 -8.07 28.42
CA PRO A 206 20.52 -6.67 28.38
C PRO A 206 20.60 -6.20 26.92
N ILE A 207 19.74 -5.23 26.57
CA ILE A 207 19.72 -4.67 25.21
C ILE A 207 21.02 -3.88 25.00
N PRO A 208 21.81 -4.18 23.95
CA PRO A 208 23.00 -3.41 23.61
C PRO A 208 22.67 -1.92 23.44
N ALA A 209 23.58 -1.03 23.85
CA ALA A 209 23.36 0.42 23.82
C ALA A 209 22.93 0.95 22.44
N GLU A 210 23.47 0.37 21.35
CA GLU A 210 23.09 0.73 19.99
C GLU A 210 21.63 0.41 19.65
N GLN A 211 21.10 -0.70 20.16
CA GLN A 211 19.72 -1.11 19.90
C GLN A 211 18.74 -0.25 20.70
N GLN A 212 19.12 0.18 21.92
CA GLN A 212 18.33 1.12 22.71
C GLN A 212 18.19 2.49 22.02
N GLN A 213 19.28 2.99 21.43
CA GLN A 213 19.26 4.24 20.67
C GLN A 213 18.33 4.11 19.45
N ARG A 214 18.43 3.02 18.68
CA ARG A 214 17.56 2.81 17.50
C ARG A 214 16.09 2.69 17.86
N GLU A 215 15.76 2.01 18.96
CA GLU A 215 14.40 1.93 19.47
C GLU A 215 13.88 3.32 19.84
N PHE A 216 14.66 4.09 20.60
CA PHE A 216 14.33 5.47 20.94
C PHE A 216 14.14 6.35 19.68
N ASP A 217 15.00 6.20 18.68
CA ASP A 217 14.89 6.91 17.41
C ASP A 217 13.58 6.58 16.69
N GLN A 218 13.20 5.30 16.68
CA GLN A 218 11.96 4.85 16.06
C GLN A 218 10.73 5.40 16.79
N LEU A 219 10.77 5.48 18.12
CA LEU A 219 9.73 6.13 18.92
C LEU A 219 9.62 7.62 18.58
N LEU A 220 10.74 8.33 18.49
CA LEU A 220 10.76 9.75 18.13
C LEU A 220 10.19 9.99 16.74
N ILE A 221 10.53 9.16 15.76
CA ILE A 221 9.92 9.22 14.42
C ILE A 221 8.41 9.03 14.53
N LEU A 222 7.92 8.01 15.24
CA LEU A 222 6.48 7.76 15.37
C LEU A 222 5.71 8.91 16.04
N LEU A 223 6.32 9.59 17.02
CA LEU A 223 5.69 10.66 17.76
C LEU A 223 5.70 12.00 17.01
N TYR A 224 6.83 12.31 16.37
CA TYR A 224 7.09 13.64 15.81
C TYR A 224 7.03 13.68 14.28
N GLN A 225 6.71 12.56 13.61
CA GLN A 225 6.51 12.54 12.17
C GLN A 225 5.47 13.60 11.75
N PRO A 226 5.83 14.51 10.81
CA PRO A 226 4.91 15.51 10.29
C PRO A 226 3.65 14.84 9.73
N ARG A 227 2.47 15.32 10.06
CA ARG A 227 1.23 14.79 9.51
C ARG A 227 0.74 15.72 8.42
N VAL A 228 0.41 15.16 7.28
CA VAL A 228 -0.03 15.94 6.11
C VAL A 228 -1.48 15.59 5.84
N SER A 229 -2.29 16.58 5.52
CA SER A 229 -3.69 16.41 5.11
C SER A 229 -4.05 17.39 4.00
N VAL A 230 -5.06 17.04 3.21
CA VAL A 230 -5.51 17.82 2.07
C VAL A 230 -7.02 18.00 2.12
N ASP A 231 -7.49 19.20 1.77
CA ASP A 231 -8.91 19.43 1.48
C ASP A 231 -9.09 19.36 -0.04
N SER A 232 -9.89 18.39 -0.50
CA SER A 232 -10.27 18.23 -1.90
C SER A 232 -11.69 18.75 -2.17
N LYS A 233 -11.93 19.15 -3.42
CA LYS A 233 -13.25 19.52 -3.92
C LYS A 233 -13.39 19.12 -5.38
N SER A 234 -14.58 18.61 -5.72
CA SER A 234 -14.95 18.32 -7.09
C SER A 234 -14.91 19.57 -7.97
N GLN A 235 -14.16 19.51 -9.06
CA GLN A 235 -14.06 20.53 -10.08
C GLN A 235 -14.54 19.97 -11.43
N ARG A 236 -15.38 20.75 -12.11
CA ARG A 236 -15.85 20.39 -13.46
C ARG A 236 -14.85 20.88 -14.50
N VAL A 237 -14.40 19.96 -15.35
CA VAL A 237 -13.48 20.23 -16.44
C VAL A 237 -14.17 19.89 -17.77
N PRO A 238 -14.06 20.75 -18.80
CA PRO A 238 -14.55 20.44 -20.14
C PRO A 238 -13.88 19.17 -20.69
N GLY A 239 -14.69 18.23 -21.18
CA GLY A 239 -14.22 17.02 -21.82
C GLY A 239 -14.04 17.20 -23.33
N SER A 240 -13.19 16.37 -23.92
CA SER A 240 -12.85 16.41 -25.35
C SER A 240 -14.03 16.07 -26.28
N LEU A 241 -15.14 15.55 -25.75
CA LEU A 241 -16.33 15.18 -26.52
C LEU A 241 -17.46 16.23 -26.40
N GLY A 242 -17.16 17.40 -25.81
CA GLY A 242 -18.17 18.42 -25.50
C GLY A 242 -18.98 18.13 -24.23
N ASP A 243 -18.56 17.13 -23.47
CA ASP A 243 -19.07 16.77 -22.14
C ASP A 243 -18.36 17.54 -21.02
N THR A 244 -18.79 17.35 -19.77
CA THR A 244 -18.09 17.88 -18.58
C THR A 244 -17.76 16.73 -17.64
N VAL A 245 -16.50 16.62 -17.26
CA VAL A 245 -16.00 15.60 -16.33
C VAL A 245 -15.80 16.23 -14.95
N SER A 246 -16.26 15.56 -13.90
CA SER A 246 -15.98 15.97 -12.52
C SER A 246 -14.70 15.28 -12.05
N LEU A 247 -13.72 16.06 -11.62
CA LEU A 247 -12.45 15.58 -11.07
C LEU A 247 -12.30 16.09 -9.64
N GLU A 248 -11.90 15.23 -8.72
CA GLU A 248 -11.52 15.67 -7.39
C GLU A 248 -10.17 16.38 -7.44
N ALA A 249 -10.10 17.60 -6.92
CA ALA A 249 -8.91 18.42 -6.96
C ALA A 249 -8.56 18.97 -5.57
N ILE A 250 -7.28 18.98 -5.25
CA ILE A 250 -6.73 19.48 -3.98
C ILE A 250 -6.76 21.02 -4.01
N GLN A 251 -7.43 21.61 -3.02
CA GLN A 251 -7.55 23.06 -2.87
C GLN A 251 -6.68 23.62 -1.75
N ARG A 252 -6.48 22.83 -0.69
CA ARG A 252 -5.71 23.22 0.48
C ARG A 252 -4.79 22.08 0.91
N LEU A 253 -3.59 22.46 1.35
CA LEU A 253 -2.63 21.58 2.00
C LEU A 253 -2.48 22.04 3.46
N THR A 254 -2.49 21.09 4.38
CA THR A 254 -2.27 21.29 5.81
C THR A 254 -1.15 20.36 6.27
N ILE A 255 -0.17 20.93 6.96
CA ILE A 255 1.00 20.24 7.52
C ILE A 255 1.01 20.50 9.02
N ASP A 256 0.83 19.43 9.79
CA ASP A 256 0.92 19.45 11.24
C ASP A 256 2.32 18.98 11.66
N LEU A 257 2.95 19.77 12.53
CA LEU A 257 4.27 19.56 13.11
C LEU A 257 4.09 19.28 14.61
N PRO A 258 3.97 18.01 15.02
CA PRO A 258 3.77 17.66 16.42
C PRO A 258 4.96 18.14 17.26
N GLY A 259 4.68 18.71 18.44
CA GLY A 259 5.71 19.17 19.37
C GLY A 259 6.60 20.30 18.85
N ALA A 260 6.23 20.97 17.75
CA ALA A 260 6.95 22.13 17.26
C ALA A 260 6.73 23.35 18.15
N GLU A 261 7.82 24.04 18.47
CA GLU A 261 7.81 25.33 19.16
C GLU A 261 8.42 26.41 18.25
N PRO A 262 7.79 27.59 18.10
CA PRO A 262 8.28 28.64 17.19
C PRO A 262 9.74 29.05 17.44
N SER A 263 10.21 29.01 18.69
CA SER A 263 11.54 29.46 19.09
C SER A 263 12.69 28.58 18.57
N SER A 264 12.43 27.32 18.24
CA SER A 264 13.46 26.30 18.01
C SER A 264 13.20 25.39 16.82
N VAL A 265 12.07 25.58 16.14
CA VAL A 265 11.69 24.73 14.99
C VAL A 265 12.39 25.15 13.70
N GLU A 266 12.88 24.15 12.98
CA GLU A 266 13.29 24.31 11.58
C GLU A 266 12.64 23.24 10.70
N LEU A 267 12.13 23.66 9.55
CA LEU A 267 11.53 22.78 8.55
C LEU A 267 12.05 23.14 7.17
N ASP A 268 12.70 22.20 6.48
CA ASP A 268 12.91 22.35 5.04
C ASP A 268 11.74 21.74 4.28
N LEU A 269 11.15 22.53 3.38
CA LEU A 269 10.00 22.20 2.55
C LEU A 269 10.40 22.14 1.07
N GLY A 270 10.15 21.02 0.40
CA GLY A 270 10.12 20.94 -1.07
C GLY A 270 8.72 20.54 -1.52
N LEU A 271 8.12 21.28 -2.45
CA LEU A 271 6.73 21.05 -2.88
C LEU A 271 6.59 21.19 -4.39
N ILE A 272 6.13 20.13 -5.04
CA ILE A 272 5.73 20.14 -6.45
C ILE A 272 4.28 19.73 -6.59
N GLY A 273 3.61 20.27 -7.61
CA GLY A 273 2.22 19.95 -7.90
C GLY A 273 1.94 19.86 -9.39
N SER A 274 0.99 19.00 -9.74
CA SER A 274 0.42 18.91 -11.08
C SER A 274 -0.96 19.58 -11.09
N PRO A 275 -1.17 20.65 -11.88
CA PRO A 275 -2.41 21.39 -11.90
C PRO A 275 -3.54 20.59 -12.57
N VAL A 276 -4.79 20.96 -12.27
CA VAL A 276 -5.97 20.45 -13.00
C VAL A 276 -5.86 20.83 -14.48
N PRO A 277 -6.04 19.88 -15.41
CA PRO A 277 -5.96 20.17 -16.84
C PRO A 277 -7.12 21.06 -17.28
N ASP A 278 -6.84 21.98 -18.21
CA ASP A 278 -7.87 22.86 -18.76
C ASP A 278 -8.96 22.09 -19.53
N HIS A 279 -8.58 20.96 -20.13
CA HIS A 279 -9.48 20.09 -20.90
C HIS A 279 -9.12 18.63 -20.64
N PHE A 280 -10.14 17.82 -20.34
CA PHE A 280 -9.99 16.39 -20.15
C PHE A 280 -10.00 15.65 -21.49
N ARG A 281 -8.94 14.91 -21.78
CA ARG A 281 -8.75 14.12 -23.00
C ARG A 281 -9.01 12.65 -22.68
N MET A 282 -10.05 12.06 -23.29
CA MET A 282 -10.44 10.68 -23.01
C MET A 282 -9.43 9.63 -23.54
N LEU A 283 -8.76 9.94 -24.66
CA LEU A 283 -7.87 9.01 -25.39
C LEU A 283 -6.38 9.37 -25.29
N ARG A 284 -6.01 10.30 -24.40
CA ARG A 284 -4.61 10.69 -24.14
C ARG A 284 -4.39 10.84 -22.65
N SER A 285 -3.13 10.83 -22.22
CA SER A 285 -2.78 11.22 -20.86
C SER A 285 -3.20 12.68 -20.61
N ASN A 286 -3.76 12.88 -19.42
CA ASN A 286 -4.14 14.18 -18.86
C ASN A 286 -3.11 14.67 -17.83
N ASP A 287 -2.00 13.94 -17.69
CA ASP A 287 -0.96 14.27 -16.73
C ASP A 287 -0.21 15.51 -17.23
N LEU A 288 -0.36 16.59 -16.48
CA LEU A 288 0.43 17.80 -16.67
C LEU A 288 1.75 17.67 -15.90
N PRO A 289 2.85 18.24 -16.41
CA PRO A 289 4.13 18.17 -15.73
C PRO A 289 4.03 18.79 -14.33
N SER A 290 4.63 18.13 -13.35
CA SER A 290 4.74 18.68 -12.00
C SER A 290 5.62 19.93 -12.03
N LEU A 291 5.13 21.02 -11.43
CA LEU A 291 5.84 22.28 -11.30
C LEU A 291 6.14 22.55 -9.85
N ASP A 292 7.24 23.25 -9.59
CA ASP A 292 7.52 23.79 -8.26
C ASP A 292 6.49 24.88 -7.93
N ILE A 293 5.75 24.64 -6.84
CA ILE A 293 4.71 25.55 -6.35
C ILE A 293 4.94 25.92 -4.89
N GLY A 294 6.13 25.63 -4.35
CA GLY A 294 6.47 25.86 -2.94
C GLY A 294 6.31 27.32 -2.55
N ASP A 295 6.94 28.24 -3.28
CA ASP A 295 6.86 29.68 -3.02
C ASP A 295 5.42 30.21 -3.10
N LEU A 296 4.71 29.87 -4.18
CA LEU A 296 3.32 30.28 -4.41
C LEU A 296 2.35 29.78 -3.33
N TRP A 297 2.61 28.60 -2.78
CA TRP A 297 1.83 28.08 -1.66
C TRP A 297 2.20 28.75 -0.35
N LEU A 298 3.50 28.99 -0.09
CA LEU A 298 3.99 29.65 1.11
C LEU A 298 3.46 31.09 1.25
N GLU A 299 3.34 31.84 0.16
CA GLU A 299 2.71 33.18 0.14
C GLU A 299 1.28 33.19 0.72
N ARG A 300 0.55 32.08 0.54
CA ARG A 300 -0.84 31.90 0.98
C ARG A 300 -0.97 30.99 2.18
N SER A 301 0.16 30.64 2.79
CA SER A 301 0.21 29.79 3.97
C SER A 301 0.04 30.61 5.25
N GLN A 302 -0.56 30.00 6.26
CA GLN A 302 -0.72 30.55 7.58
C GLN A 302 -0.33 29.50 8.62
N CYS A 303 0.42 29.93 9.63
CA CYS A 303 0.76 29.11 10.78
C CYS A 303 -0.22 29.40 11.92
N THR A 304 -0.70 28.34 12.54
CA THR A 304 -1.61 28.34 13.68
C THR A 304 -1.17 27.27 14.67
N TRP A 305 -1.61 27.36 15.92
CA TRP A 305 -1.43 26.26 16.86
C TRP A 305 -2.30 25.07 16.48
N ILE A 306 -1.79 23.85 16.66
CA ILE A 306 -2.64 22.66 16.61
C ILE A 306 -3.68 22.78 17.74
N PRO A 307 -4.99 22.58 17.45
CA PRO A 307 -6.02 22.58 18.47
C PRO A 307 -5.70 21.61 19.62
N SER A 308 -5.96 22.02 20.86
CA SER A 308 -5.56 21.26 22.06
C SER A 308 -6.21 19.89 22.19
N ASP A 309 -7.34 19.66 21.51
CA ASP A 309 -8.02 18.37 21.38
C ASP A 309 -7.34 17.42 20.39
N GLN A 310 -6.53 17.94 19.46
CA GLN A 310 -5.85 17.19 18.40
C GLN A 310 -4.37 16.96 18.68
N GLY A 311 -3.78 17.75 19.57
CA GLY A 311 -2.39 17.61 20.02
C GLY A 311 -1.73 18.94 20.34
N GLN A 312 -0.42 18.91 20.50
CA GLN A 312 0.41 20.11 20.69
C GLN A 312 1.39 20.24 19.52
N GLY A 313 1.62 21.47 19.08
CA GLY A 313 2.55 21.79 17.99
C GLY A 313 2.00 22.85 17.05
N LEU A 314 2.60 22.96 15.88
CA LEU A 314 2.26 23.96 14.88
C LEU A 314 1.56 23.35 13.67
N ARG A 315 0.59 24.07 13.13
CA ARG A 315 -0.17 23.72 11.92
C ARG A 315 0.08 24.78 10.86
N LEU A 316 0.70 24.39 9.76
CA LEU A 316 0.86 25.21 8.57
C LEU A 316 -0.22 24.84 7.56
N SER A 317 -1.09 25.78 7.21
CA SER A 317 -2.17 25.54 6.26
C SER A 317 -2.15 26.58 5.14
N GLY A 318 -2.38 26.18 3.89
CA GLY A 318 -2.31 27.09 2.76
C GLY A 318 -3.16 26.63 1.58
N THR A 319 -3.76 27.60 0.87
CA THR A 319 -4.60 27.34 -0.31
C THR A 319 -3.81 27.50 -1.61
N PHE A 320 -4.12 26.69 -2.61
CA PHE A 320 -3.51 26.81 -3.93
C PHE A 320 -4.25 27.84 -4.79
N ARG A 321 -3.50 28.62 -5.60
CA ARG A 321 -4.11 29.54 -6.59
C ARG A 321 -4.86 28.78 -7.68
N GLN A 322 -4.29 27.68 -8.15
CA GLN A 322 -4.89 26.73 -9.07
C GLN A 322 -5.00 25.38 -8.34
N ALA A 323 -6.16 24.72 -8.44
CA ALA A 323 -6.33 23.42 -7.82
C ALA A 323 -5.37 22.38 -8.42
N GLN A 324 -4.94 21.43 -7.59
CA GLN A 324 -3.91 20.46 -7.94
C GLN A 324 -4.51 19.06 -7.99
N VAL A 325 -4.17 18.26 -9.00
CA VAL A 325 -4.60 16.85 -9.09
C VAL A 325 -3.71 15.99 -8.18
N ARG A 326 -2.42 16.33 -8.14
CA ARG A 326 -1.39 15.59 -7.43
C ARG A 326 -0.37 16.54 -6.82
N LEU A 327 0.11 16.23 -5.63
CA LEU A 327 1.21 16.90 -4.96
C LEU A 327 2.28 15.89 -4.56
N SER A 328 3.55 16.26 -4.70
CA SER A 328 4.65 15.56 -4.04
C SER A 328 5.36 16.55 -3.11
N LEU A 329 5.64 16.11 -1.89
CA LEU A 329 6.07 16.96 -0.79
C LEU A 329 7.24 16.29 -0.06
N ARG A 330 8.30 17.05 0.26
CA ARG A 330 9.42 16.60 1.11
C ARG A 330 9.54 17.52 2.30
N LEU A 331 9.57 16.91 3.48
CA LEU A 331 9.66 17.60 4.77
C LEU A 331 10.89 17.12 5.53
N ARG A 332 11.84 18.03 5.78
CA ARG A 332 12.95 17.80 6.71
C ARG A 332 12.66 18.56 7.99
N TYR A 333 11.97 17.90 8.90
CA TYR A 333 11.59 18.48 10.17
C TYR A 333 12.68 18.26 11.22
N ARG A 334 13.16 19.36 11.81
CA ARG A 334 14.12 19.38 12.91
C ARG A 334 13.42 19.87 14.17
N ASN A 335 13.56 19.08 15.23
CA ASN A 335 13.05 19.39 16.54
C ASN A 335 14.20 19.26 17.54
N PRO A 336 14.43 20.23 18.44
CA PRO A 336 15.53 20.18 19.41
C PRO A 336 15.51 18.92 20.28
N LEU A 337 14.34 18.32 20.56
CA LEU A 337 14.25 17.06 21.30
C LEU A 337 14.81 15.87 20.51
N VAL A 338 14.71 15.94 19.18
CA VAL A 338 15.22 14.93 18.25
C VAL A 338 16.74 15.12 18.07
N ASP A 339 17.22 16.37 18.08
CA ASP A 339 18.65 16.67 18.07
C ASP A 339 19.37 16.18 19.34
N LEU A 340 18.74 16.26 20.51
CA LEU A 340 19.26 15.70 21.77
C LEU A 340 19.43 14.17 21.72
N ALA A 341 18.67 13.49 20.86
CA ALA A 341 18.79 12.06 20.61
C ALA A 341 19.91 11.70 19.63
N GLY A 342 20.60 12.69 19.04
CA GLY A 342 21.57 12.49 17.96
C GLY A 342 20.93 12.30 16.58
N ILE A 343 19.61 12.49 16.47
CA ILE A 343 18.88 12.45 15.20
C ILE A 343 18.80 13.88 14.67
N THR A 344 19.39 14.12 13.50
CA THR A 344 19.44 15.49 12.93
C THR A 344 18.14 15.92 12.24
N THR A 345 17.34 14.98 11.76
CA THR A 345 16.11 15.26 11.00
C THR A 345 15.21 14.03 11.02
N ILE A 346 13.91 14.23 11.20
CA ILE A 346 12.94 13.14 11.13
C ILE A 346 12.87 12.60 9.69
N GLY A 347 13.04 11.29 9.52
CA GLY A 347 13.17 10.65 8.22
C GLY A 347 14.61 10.60 7.68
N GLY A 348 15.61 10.98 8.49
CA GLY A 348 17.02 10.97 8.12
C GLY A 348 17.40 12.13 7.20
N ARG A 349 18.54 12.01 6.50
CA ARG A 349 19.13 13.12 5.72
C ARG A 349 18.23 13.64 4.58
N GLN A 350 17.36 12.79 4.06
CA GLN A 350 16.44 13.14 2.96
C GLN A 350 15.09 13.68 3.48
N GLY A 351 14.82 13.57 4.78
CA GLY A 351 13.51 13.87 5.37
C GLY A 351 12.44 12.85 4.98
N VAL A 352 11.20 13.15 5.35
CA VAL A 352 10.04 12.34 4.98
C VAL A 352 9.41 12.92 3.72
N ALA A 353 9.15 12.07 2.73
CA ALA A 353 8.47 12.47 1.51
C ALA A 353 7.04 11.91 1.47
N TYR A 354 6.14 12.66 0.84
CA TYR A 354 4.72 12.37 0.74
C TYR A 354 4.26 12.55 -0.70
N VAL A 355 3.31 11.73 -1.11
CA VAL A 355 2.51 11.92 -2.31
C VAL A 355 1.06 12.05 -1.90
N LEU A 356 0.40 13.08 -2.42
CA LEU A 356 -0.98 13.41 -2.09
C LEU A 356 -1.79 13.46 -3.39
N THR A 357 -2.94 12.79 -3.38
CA THR A 357 -3.97 12.90 -4.41
C THR A 357 -5.28 13.24 -3.74
N ALA A 358 -6.24 13.75 -4.50
CA ALA A 358 -7.53 14.16 -3.95
C ALA A 358 -8.41 12.97 -3.49
N GLU A 359 -8.10 11.76 -3.97
CA GLU A 359 -8.92 10.55 -3.80
C GLU A 359 -8.41 9.60 -2.72
N ILE A 360 -7.11 9.66 -2.41
CA ILE A 360 -6.44 8.67 -1.56
C ILE A 360 -5.87 9.40 -0.34
N ALA A 361 -5.84 8.70 0.80
CA ALA A 361 -5.12 9.17 1.97
C ALA A 361 -3.63 9.46 1.63
N PRO A 362 -3.02 10.44 2.30
CA PRO A 362 -1.61 10.79 2.14
C PRO A 362 -0.69 9.57 2.16
N ILE A 363 0.09 9.42 1.09
CA ILE A 363 1.00 8.29 0.94
C ILE A 363 2.38 8.71 1.41
N VAL A 364 2.85 8.14 2.52
CA VAL A 364 4.23 8.29 2.97
C VAL A 364 5.15 7.49 2.03
N LEU A 365 6.20 8.14 1.53
CA LEU A 365 7.20 7.48 0.70
C LEU A 365 8.24 6.77 1.56
N ARG A 366 8.60 5.57 1.13
CA ARG A 366 9.68 4.79 1.74
C ARG A 366 11.02 5.37 1.31
N PRO A 367 12.09 5.25 2.12
CA PRO A 367 13.42 5.77 1.75
C PRO A 367 13.98 5.20 0.44
N SER A 368 13.53 4.01 0.03
CA SER A 368 13.87 3.33 -1.23
C SER A 368 13.12 3.85 -2.45
N GLU A 369 12.07 4.65 -2.27
CA GLU A 369 11.25 5.13 -3.39
C GLU A 369 11.92 6.34 -4.06
N PRO A 370 12.20 6.26 -5.37
CA PRO A 370 12.86 7.35 -6.08
C PRO A 370 11.87 8.48 -6.38
N THR A 371 12.33 9.72 -6.21
CA THR A 371 11.54 10.94 -6.42
C THR A 371 12.26 11.94 -7.34
N PRO A 372 12.56 11.56 -8.59
CA PRO A 372 13.35 12.40 -9.49
C PRO A 372 12.80 13.80 -9.75
N GLU A 373 11.48 14.01 -9.69
CA GLU A 373 10.88 15.34 -9.84
C GLU A 373 11.06 16.16 -8.56
N LEU A 374 10.75 15.56 -7.40
CA LEU A 374 10.88 16.21 -6.09
C LEU A 374 12.34 16.50 -5.72
N ASP A 375 13.28 15.68 -6.18
CA ASP A 375 14.73 15.89 -5.98
C ASP A 375 15.24 17.13 -6.71
N ARG A 376 14.52 17.59 -7.74
CA ARG A 376 14.84 18.81 -8.50
C ARG A 376 14.14 20.06 -7.97
N ALA A 377 13.18 19.89 -7.06
CA ALA A 377 12.41 20.98 -6.50
C ALA A 377 13.27 21.89 -5.63
N GLN A 378 12.94 23.17 -5.60
CA GLN A 378 13.53 24.12 -4.69
C GLN A 378 13.15 23.76 -3.25
N THR A 379 14.14 23.87 -2.36
CA THR A 379 13.94 23.65 -0.93
C THR A 379 13.83 25.01 -0.23
N TYR A 380 12.73 25.21 0.48
CA TYR A 380 12.45 26.42 1.25
C TYR A 380 12.67 26.13 2.74
N ARG A 381 13.53 26.90 3.39
CA ARG A 381 13.80 26.77 4.83
C ARG A 381 12.82 27.63 5.62
N LEU A 382 12.04 27.00 6.48
CA LEU A 382 11.03 27.61 7.34
C LEU A 382 11.50 27.56 8.79
N THR A 383 11.42 28.70 9.48
CA THR A 383 11.81 28.92 10.87
C THR A 383 10.74 29.75 11.58
N GLY A 384 10.85 29.90 12.90
CA GLY A 384 9.98 30.77 13.68
C GLY A 384 10.00 32.25 13.28
N GLU A 385 11.03 32.69 12.54
CA GLU A 385 11.19 34.09 12.14
C GLU A 385 10.46 34.43 10.83
N ASN A 386 10.10 33.43 10.01
CA ASN A 386 9.51 33.66 8.69
C ASN A 386 8.04 33.18 8.59
N HIS A 387 7.83 31.87 8.62
CA HIS A 387 6.57 31.20 8.27
C HIS A 387 6.05 30.33 9.42
N LEU A 388 6.89 29.95 10.39
CA LEU A 388 6.50 29.10 11.52
C LEU A 388 6.17 29.92 12.78
N HIS A 389 5.68 31.14 12.61
CA HIS A 389 5.14 31.96 13.69
C HIS A 389 3.60 31.91 13.67
N PRO A 390 2.94 31.36 14.71
CA PRO A 390 1.49 31.37 14.76
C PRO A 390 1.00 32.82 14.85
N LYS A 391 0.05 33.19 13.99
CA LYS A 391 -0.62 34.49 14.14
C LYS A 391 -1.54 34.38 15.35
N GLU A 392 -1.36 35.24 16.35
CA GLU A 392 -2.32 35.34 17.46
C GLU A 392 -3.71 35.59 16.86
N SER A 393 -4.63 34.65 17.10
CA SER A 393 -6.03 34.87 16.80
C SER A 393 -6.52 35.99 17.70
N ARG A 394 -6.77 37.16 17.13
CA ARG A 394 -7.51 38.24 17.81
C ARG A 394 -8.91 37.78 18.19
#